data_AF-A0A3M0WWZ8-F1
#
_entry.id   AF-A0A3M0WWZ8-F1
#
_cell.length_a   1.000
_cell.length_b   1.000
_cell.length_c   1.000
_cell.angle_alpha   90.00
_cell.angle_beta   90.00
_cell.angle_gamma   90.00
#
_symmetry.space_group_name_H-M   'P 1'
#
loop_
_entity.id
_entity.type
_entity.pdbx_description
1 polymer ?
#
loop_
_entity_poly.entity_id
_entity_poly.type
_entity_poly.pdbx_seq_one_letter_code
_entity_poly.pdbx_strand_id
1 'polypeptide(L)'
;MKVGLVLGGISDEREVSLLSGKAVLKAIKELNIDYKLIDPAFGKMQPENEEDFFKKVDNPRDSSKYIECIDSGLFDDVDVALLVLHGHFGEDGMIQALLEMKGVKYTGSGVLSSSLAMDKSMSKIMFQHFHVPTPKWFVVKHNTRDDNLIRSKIEKFFGYPCIIKPNQQGSTIG
;
A
#
# COMPACT_ATOMS: atom_id res chain seq x y z
N MET A 1 -25.39 4.29 -5.15
CA MET A 1 -24.12 3.88 -4.53
C MET A 1 -23.01 4.32 -5.47
N LYS A 2 -22.17 5.26 -5.03
CA LYS A 2 -21.04 5.79 -5.77
C LYS A 2 -19.74 5.31 -5.17
N VAL A 3 -18.88 4.73 -6.01
CA VAL A 3 -17.59 4.17 -5.60
C VAL A 3 -16.45 5.15 -5.92
N GLY A 4 -15.68 5.53 -4.90
CA GLY A 4 -14.42 6.23 -5.11
C GLY A 4 -13.34 5.21 -5.45
N LEU A 5 -12.96 5.06 -6.71
CA LEU A 5 -11.88 4.17 -7.11
C LEU A 5 -10.54 4.88 -6.86
N VAL A 6 -9.86 4.48 -5.79
CA VAL A 6 -8.59 5.07 -5.35
C VAL A 6 -7.43 4.27 -5.94
N LEU A 7 -6.66 4.87 -6.85
CA LEU A 7 -5.57 4.23 -7.59
C LEU A 7 -4.37 5.17 -7.74
N GLY A 8 -3.28 4.68 -8.33
CA GLY A 8 -2.03 5.44 -8.46
C GLY A 8 -1.27 5.51 -7.13
N GLY A 9 -1.18 6.71 -6.56
CA GLY A 9 -0.39 7.00 -5.35
C GLY A 9 1.08 7.32 -5.63
N ILE A 10 1.84 7.56 -4.55
CA ILE A 10 3.25 8.01 -4.63
C ILE A 10 4.28 6.88 -4.39
N SER A 11 3.83 5.63 -4.26
CA SER A 11 4.69 4.48 -3.99
C SER A 11 5.48 4.03 -5.22
N ASP A 12 6.51 3.22 -5.00
CA ASP A 12 7.27 2.56 -6.06
C ASP A 12 6.43 1.56 -6.89
N GLU A 13 5.24 1.20 -6.37
CA GLU A 13 4.30 0.27 -6.99
C GLU A 13 3.14 0.99 -7.71
N ARG A 14 3.28 2.31 -7.94
CA ARG A 14 2.28 3.13 -8.66
C ARG A 14 1.82 2.50 -9.98
N GLU A 15 2.74 2.03 -10.81
CA GLU A 15 2.37 1.44 -12.11
C GLU A 15 1.52 0.17 -11.95
N VAL A 16 1.80 -0.64 -10.93
CA VAL A 16 0.99 -1.82 -10.60
C VAL A 16 -0.42 -1.38 -10.18
N SER A 17 -0.50 -0.33 -9.35
CA SER A 17 -1.76 0.29 -8.90
C SER A 17 -2.58 0.84 -10.07
N LEU A 18 -1.96 1.50 -11.05
CA LEU A 18 -2.62 1.98 -12.26
C LEU A 18 -3.14 0.82 -13.13
N LEU A 19 -2.36 -0.27 -13.29
CA LEU A 19 -2.78 -1.45 -14.07
C LEU A 19 -3.95 -2.19 -13.39
N SER A 20 -3.87 -2.42 -12.09
CA SER A 20 -4.97 -2.96 -11.28
C SER A 20 -6.20 -2.06 -11.38
N GLY A 21 -6.00 -0.74 -11.29
CA GLY A 21 -7.06 0.26 -11.42
C GLY A 21 -7.76 0.23 -12.77
N LYS A 22 -7.05 0.02 -13.89
CA LYS A 22 -7.66 -0.15 -15.22
C LYS A 22 -8.58 -1.37 -15.27
N ALA A 23 -8.14 -2.49 -14.70
CA ALA A 23 -8.93 -3.72 -14.69
C ALA A 23 -10.21 -3.55 -13.85
N VAL A 24 -10.09 -2.92 -12.67
CA VAL A 24 -11.23 -2.62 -11.79
C VAL A 24 -12.19 -1.61 -12.44
N LEU A 25 -11.67 -0.55 -13.06
CA LEU A 25 -12.50 0.44 -13.76
C LEU A 25 -13.31 -0.20 -14.89
N LYS A 26 -12.70 -1.13 -15.65
CA LYS A 26 -13.42 -1.89 -16.67
C LYS A 26 -14.61 -2.64 -16.07
N ALA A 27 -14.40 -3.36 -14.96
CA ALA A 27 -15.47 -4.11 -14.29
C ALA A 27 -16.58 -3.18 -13.74
N ILE A 28 -16.20 -2.04 -13.13
CA ILE A 28 -17.15 -1.03 -12.65
C ILE A 28 -18.06 -0.54 -13.79
N LYS A 29 -17.48 -0.24 -14.96
CA LYS A 29 -18.22 0.19 -16.15
C LYS A 29 -19.17 -0.88 -16.67
N GLU A 30 -18.71 -2.13 -16.78
CA GLU A 30 -19.54 -3.25 -17.23
C GLU A 30 -20.74 -3.50 -16.29
N LEU A 31 -20.57 -3.21 -15.00
CA LEU A 31 -21.62 -3.33 -13.99
C LEU A 31 -22.52 -2.10 -13.87
N ASN A 32 -22.28 -1.03 -14.65
CA ASN A 32 -23.00 0.25 -14.57
C ASN A 32 -23.05 0.85 -13.15
N ILE A 33 -21.94 0.73 -12.41
CA ILE A 33 -21.80 1.32 -11.07
C ILE A 33 -21.34 2.78 -11.23
N ASP A 34 -21.93 3.72 -10.47
CA ASP A 34 -21.45 5.11 -10.43
C ASP A 34 -20.09 5.17 -9.72
N TYR A 35 -19.15 5.95 -10.26
CA TYR A 35 -17.80 6.01 -9.75
C TYR A 35 -17.18 7.40 -9.85
N LYS A 36 -16.10 7.58 -9.08
CA LYS A 36 -15.17 8.70 -9.20
C LYS A 36 -13.75 8.14 -9.14
N LEU A 37 -12.91 8.51 -10.11
CA LEU A 37 -11.48 8.20 -10.05
C LEU A 37 -10.79 9.17 -9.10
N ILE A 38 -9.95 8.65 -8.22
CA ILE A 38 -9.18 9.44 -7.26
C ILE A 38 -7.77 8.90 -7.22
N ASP A 39 -6.79 9.76 -7.48
CA ASP A 39 -5.38 9.45 -7.29
C ASP A 39 -4.78 10.42 -6.27
N PRO A 40 -4.44 9.95 -5.06
CA PRO A 40 -3.90 10.79 -4.00
C PRO A 40 -2.61 11.52 -4.38
N ALA A 41 -1.87 11.05 -5.39
CA ALA A 41 -0.66 11.73 -5.86
C ALA A 41 -0.94 13.14 -6.44
N PHE A 42 -2.15 13.39 -6.95
CA PHE A 42 -2.54 14.70 -7.47
C PHE A 42 -3.13 15.64 -6.41
N GLY A 43 -3.28 15.18 -5.15
CA GLY A 43 -3.91 15.96 -4.10
C GLY A 43 -5.35 16.35 -4.46
N LYS A 44 -5.67 17.63 -4.34
CA LYS A 44 -6.99 18.14 -4.74
C LYS A 44 -7.16 18.38 -6.25
N MET A 45 -6.07 18.48 -7.01
CA MET A 45 -6.09 18.82 -8.44
C MET A 45 -6.14 17.56 -9.30
N GLN A 46 -7.25 16.82 -9.21
CA GLN A 46 -7.44 15.58 -9.96
C GLN A 46 -7.52 15.85 -11.48
N PRO A 47 -7.09 14.89 -12.32
CA PRO A 47 -7.31 14.99 -13.76
C PRO A 47 -8.79 15.06 -14.14
N GLU A 48 -9.11 15.80 -15.20
CA GLU A 48 -10.48 15.95 -15.69
C GLU A 48 -10.95 14.74 -16.51
N ASN A 49 -10.04 14.18 -17.34
CA ASN A 49 -10.35 13.03 -18.18
C ASN A 49 -9.79 11.75 -17.56
N GLU A 50 -10.54 10.65 -17.71
CA GLU A 50 -10.12 9.35 -17.18
C GLU A 50 -8.79 8.86 -17.75
N GLU A 51 -8.54 9.13 -19.03
CA GLU A 51 -7.30 8.71 -19.69
C GLU A 51 -6.06 9.34 -19.05
N ASP A 52 -6.21 10.54 -18.49
CA ASP A 52 -5.11 11.30 -17.88
C ASP A 52 -4.62 10.67 -16.56
N PHE A 53 -5.48 9.93 -15.85
CA PHE A 53 -5.07 9.16 -14.66
C PHE A 53 -4.05 8.06 -14.99
N PHE A 54 -4.08 7.57 -16.24
CA PHE A 54 -3.29 6.43 -16.68
C PHE A 54 -2.11 6.82 -17.58
N LYS A 55 -1.88 8.11 -17.77
CA LYS A 55 -0.67 8.62 -18.42
C LYS A 55 0.50 8.52 -17.45
N LYS A 56 1.69 8.34 -18.01
CA LYS A 56 2.92 8.37 -17.22
C LYS A 56 3.14 9.80 -16.73
N VAL A 57 3.27 9.97 -15.42
CA VAL A 57 3.52 11.27 -14.78
C VAL A 57 4.78 11.15 -13.95
N ASP A 58 5.60 12.19 -13.95
CA ASP A 58 6.70 12.30 -12.98
C ASP A 58 6.07 12.38 -11.60
N ASN A 59 6.30 11.34 -10.79
CA ASN A 59 5.63 11.15 -9.52
C ASN A 59 6.37 11.92 -8.40
N PRO A 60 5.91 13.10 -7.96
CA PRO A 60 6.50 13.71 -6.79
C PRO A 60 6.18 12.82 -5.59
N ARG A 61 7.23 12.31 -4.93
CA ARG A 61 7.12 11.53 -3.69
C ARG A 61 6.78 12.44 -2.51
N ASP A 62 5.67 13.16 -2.64
CA ASP A 62 5.17 14.15 -1.69
C ASP A 62 3.92 13.61 -0.98
N SER A 63 4.10 13.16 0.26
CA SER A 63 3.02 12.62 1.08
C SER A 63 1.98 13.66 1.50
N SER A 64 2.30 14.95 1.42
CA SER A 64 1.32 16.00 1.72
C SER A 64 0.12 15.99 0.76
N LYS A 65 0.30 15.42 -0.44
CA LYS A 65 -0.77 15.23 -1.42
C LYS A 65 -1.88 14.33 -0.94
N TYR A 66 -1.58 13.32 -0.12
CA TYR A 66 -2.62 12.50 0.48
C TYR A 66 -3.52 13.31 1.43
N ILE A 67 -2.93 14.25 2.18
CA ILE A 67 -3.68 15.16 3.05
C ILE A 67 -4.53 16.10 2.21
N GLU A 68 -3.95 16.74 1.18
CA GLU A 68 -4.71 17.61 0.26
C GLU A 68 -5.88 16.88 -0.40
N CYS A 69 -5.67 15.61 -0.80
CA CYS A 69 -6.70 14.78 -1.41
C CYS A 69 -7.85 14.50 -0.43
N ILE A 70 -7.53 14.11 0.80
CA ILE A 70 -8.53 13.74 1.82
C ILE A 70 -9.26 14.98 2.37
N ASP A 71 -8.56 16.11 2.53
CA ASP A 71 -9.15 17.36 3.01
C ASP A 71 -10.11 17.98 1.98
N SER A 72 -9.93 17.69 0.69
CA SER A 72 -10.83 18.14 -0.38
C SER A 72 -12.25 17.56 -0.29
N GLY A 73 -13.14 18.05 -1.16
CA GLY A 73 -14.50 17.52 -1.34
C GLY A 73 -14.59 16.31 -2.29
N LEU A 74 -13.46 15.68 -2.65
CA LEU A 74 -13.46 14.55 -3.59
C LEU A 74 -14.27 13.35 -3.08
N PHE A 75 -14.35 13.17 -1.76
CA PHE A 75 -15.03 12.05 -1.11
C PHE A 75 -16.45 12.37 -0.61
N ASP A 76 -16.93 13.62 -0.75
CA ASP A 76 -18.19 14.05 -0.12
C ASP A 76 -19.44 13.33 -0.67
N ASP A 77 -19.40 12.92 -1.94
CA ASP A 77 -20.45 12.16 -2.63
C ASP A 77 -20.07 10.69 -2.85
N VAL A 78 -19.00 10.20 -2.22
CA VAL A 78 -18.53 8.81 -2.31
C VAL A 78 -19.12 7.99 -1.16
N ASP A 79 -19.87 6.94 -1.49
CA ASP A 79 -20.45 6.04 -0.49
C ASP A 79 -19.41 5.06 0.09
N VAL A 80 -18.44 4.64 -0.74
CA VAL A 80 -17.35 3.75 -0.36
C VAL A 80 -16.12 3.98 -1.26
N ALA A 81 -14.93 4.05 -0.66
CA ALA A 81 -13.66 4.06 -1.36
C ALA A 81 -13.18 2.63 -1.63
N LEU A 82 -13.02 2.29 -2.91
CA LEU A 82 -12.39 1.05 -3.35
C LEU A 82 -10.89 1.29 -3.49
N LEU A 83 -10.11 0.74 -2.55
CA LEU A 83 -8.66 0.92 -2.50
C LEU A 83 -7.96 -0.04 -3.47
N VAL A 84 -7.29 0.53 -4.45
CA VAL A 84 -6.44 -0.16 -5.43
C VAL A 84 -5.04 0.46 -5.42
N LEU A 85 -4.58 0.84 -4.23
CA LEU A 85 -3.22 1.32 -3.99
C LEU A 85 -2.32 0.14 -3.58
N HIS A 86 -1.05 0.20 -3.97
CA HIS A 86 -0.07 -0.81 -3.61
C HIS A 86 1.13 -0.21 -2.88
N GLY A 87 1.76 -1.00 -2.02
CA GLY A 87 2.98 -0.62 -1.31
C GLY A 87 2.76 0.42 -0.22
N HIS A 88 3.82 1.18 0.05
CA HIS A 88 3.82 2.24 1.06
C HIS A 88 2.73 3.28 0.77
N PHE A 89 2.08 3.78 1.82
CA PHE A 89 0.87 4.63 1.80
C PHE A 89 -0.43 3.96 1.34
N GLY A 90 -0.38 2.81 0.66
CA GLY A 90 -1.57 2.09 0.18
C GLY A 90 -1.97 0.91 1.06
N GLU A 91 -0.99 0.10 1.46
CA GLU A 91 -1.19 -1.20 2.12
C GLU A 91 -0.70 -1.21 3.58
N ASP A 92 -0.14 -0.10 4.07
CA ASP A 92 0.52 0.02 5.37
C ASP A 92 -0.34 0.67 6.46
N GLY A 93 -1.60 0.98 6.16
CA GLY A 93 -2.55 1.59 7.09
C GLY A 93 -2.66 3.11 6.99
N MET A 94 -1.81 3.80 6.21
CA MET A 94 -1.80 5.27 6.15
C MET A 94 -3.06 5.84 5.50
N ILE A 95 -3.39 5.41 4.27
CA ILE A 95 -4.62 5.87 3.59
C ILE A 95 -5.87 5.44 4.35
N GLN A 96 -5.86 4.25 4.97
CA GLN A 96 -6.94 3.75 5.81
C GLN A 96 -7.18 4.70 6.97
N ALA A 97 -6.12 5.15 7.67
CA ALA A 97 -6.24 6.06 8.79
C ALA A 97 -6.83 7.41 8.36
N LEU A 98 -6.40 7.93 7.21
CA LEU A 98 -6.94 9.18 6.67
C LEU A 98 -8.43 9.07 6.33
N LEU A 99 -8.86 7.95 5.72
CA LEU A 99 -10.26 7.71 5.39
C LEU A 99 -11.12 7.50 6.65
N GLU A 100 -10.62 6.78 7.65
CA GLU A 100 -11.30 6.64 8.95
C GLU A 100 -11.49 8.00 9.63
N MET A 101 -10.46 8.84 9.64
CA MET A 101 -10.54 10.19 10.21
C MET A 101 -11.53 11.09 9.46
N LYS A 102 -11.64 10.94 8.14
CA LYS A 102 -12.63 11.66 7.31
C LYS A 102 -14.04 11.08 7.43
N GLY A 103 -14.20 9.89 8.02
CA GLY A 103 -15.49 9.19 8.11
C GLY A 103 -15.90 8.51 6.79
N VAL A 104 -14.96 8.27 5.88
CA VAL A 104 -15.21 7.62 4.59
C VAL A 104 -15.04 6.11 4.74
N LYS A 105 -16.06 5.35 4.35
CA LYS A 105 -15.99 3.89 4.31
C LYS A 105 -15.04 3.45 3.20
N TYR A 106 -14.31 2.36 3.41
CA TYR A 106 -13.40 1.82 2.41
C TYR A 106 -13.36 0.30 2.42
N THR A 107 -12.87 -0.28 1.33
CA THR A 107 -12.70 -1.72 1.18
C THR A 107 -11.36 -2.21 1.72
N GLY A 108 -11.32 -3.44 2.19
CA GLY A 108 -10.07 -4.12 2.58
C GLY A 108 -9.84 -4.10 4.09
N SER A 109 -8.59 -4.32 4.48
CA SER A 109 -8.16 -4.39 5.87
C SER A 109 -8.14 -3.02 6.55
N GLY A 110 -8.47 -2.99 7.85
CA GLY A 110 -8.37 -1.79 8.68
C GLY A 110 -6.92 -1.37 8.99
N VAL A 111 -6.74 -0.17 9.55
CA VAL A 111 -5.41 0.44 9.82
C VAL A 111 -4.41 -0.54 10.44
N LEU A 112 -4.75 -1.10 11.61
CA LEU A 112 -3.85 -2.00 12.35
C LEU A 112 -3.51 -3.26 11.55
N SER A 113 -4.50 -3.84 10.87
CA SER A 113 -4.31 -5.08 10.10
C SER A 113 -3.38 -4.83 8.91
N SER A 114 -3.57 -3.73 8.21
CA SER A 114 -2.71 -3.28 7.10
C SER A 114 -1.28 -3.02 7.58
N SER A 115 -1.10 -2.26 8.65
CA SER A 115 0.24 -1.97 9.22
C SER A 115 0.98 -3.23 9.67
N LEU A 116 0.29 -4.17 10.33
CA LEU A 116 0.89 -5.44 10.76
C LEU A 116 1.26 -6.34 9.57
N ALA A 117 0.40 -6.39 8.55
CA ALA A 117 0.62 -7.21 7.35
C ALA A 117 1.78 -6.70 6.51
N MET A 118 1.95 -5.38 6.40
CA MET A 118 3.04 -4.78 5.63
C MET A 118 4.41 -4.95 6.31
N ASP A 119 4.42 -5.04 7.64
CA ASP A 119 5.63 -5.32 8.41
C ASP A 119 5.88 -6.83 8.55
N LYS A 120 6.82 -7.36 7.76
CA LYS A 120 7.13 -8.80 7.75
C LYS A 120 7.59 -9.33 9.11
N SER A 121 8.30 -8.51 9.89
CA SER A 121 8.75 -8.88 11.22
C SER A 121 7.57 -9.05 12.17
N MET A 122 6.65 -8.07 12.18
CA MET A 122 5.47 -8.11 13.03
C MET A 122 4.50 -9.21 12.60
N SER A 123 4.25 -9.35 11.29
CA SER A 123 3.48 -10.47 10.73
C SER A 123 4.00 -11.82 11.21
N LYS A 124 5.33 -12.04 11.20
CA LYS A 124 5.92 -13.29 11.66
C LYS A 124 5.82 -13.49 13.17
N ILE A 125 5.88 -12.42 13.97
CA ILE A 125 5.62 -12.51 15.42
C ILE A 125 4.16 -12.96 15.65
N MET A 126 3.21 -12.36 14.93
CA MET A 126 1.79 -12.74 15.02
C MET A 126 1.58 -14.20 14.62
N PHE A 127 2.19 -14.65 13.52
CA PHE A 127 2.12 -16.05 13.10
C PHE A 127 2.68 -17.00 14.17
N GLN A 128 3.85 -16.69 14.75
CA GLN A 128 4.41 -17.51 15.82
C GLN A 128 3.53 -17.54 17.07
N HIS A 129 2.97 -16.40 17.47
CA HIS A 129 2.07 -16.30 18.61
C HIS A 129 0.82 -17.18 18.43
N PHE A 130 0.24 -17.21 17.23
CA PHE A 130 -0.91 -18.03 16.89
C PHE A 130 -0.54 -19.43 16.35
N HIS A 131 0.70 -19.87 16.53
CA HIS A 131 1.19 -21.18 16.11
C HIS A 131 1.03 -21.48 14.60
N VAL A 132 0.98 -20.45 13.75
CA VAL A 132 1.04 -20.57 12.29
C VAL A 132 2.50 -20.76 11.87
N PRO A 133 2.85 -21.84 11.16
CA PRO A 133 4.22 -22.08 10.72
C PRO A 133 4.76 -20.96 9.82
N THR A 134 5.96 -20.47 10.12
CA THR A 134 6.68 -19.49 9.30
C THR A 134 8.19 -19.78 9.30
N PRO A 135 8.94 -19.51 8.22
CA PRO A 135 10.38 -19.73 8.20
C PRO A 135 11.07 -18.94 9.32
N LYS A 136 12.09 -19.55 9.94
CA LYS A 136 12.96 -18.87 10.91
C LYS A 136 13.53 -17.59 10.30
N TRP A 137 13.73 -16.58 11.13
CA TRP A 137 14.13 -15.25 10.68
C TRP A 137 14.77 -14.46 11.82
N PHE A 138 15.51 -13.42 11.47
CA PHE A 138 15.90 -12.36 12.40
C PHE A 138 15.95 -11.01 11.65
N VAL A 139 15.84 -9.90 12.37
CA VAL A 139 15.96 -8.55 11.80
C VAL A 139 17.40 -8.08 11.88
N VAL A 140 17.91 -7.56 10.78
CA VAL A 140 19.12 -6.71 10.77
C VAL A 140 18.65 -5.26 10.72
N LYS A 141 19.04 -4.48 11.72
CA LYS A 141 18.77 -3.04 11.74
C LYS A 141 19.95 -2.31 11.07
N HIS A 142 19.68 -1.19 10.41
CA HIS A 142 20.69 -0.38 9.70
C HIS A 142 21.89 0.04 10.56
N ASN A 143 21.70 0.16 11.88
CA ASN A 143 22.78 0.47 12.82
C ASN A 143 23.65 -0.74 13.21
N THR A 144 23.31 -1.94 12.75
CA THR A 144 24.12 -3.15 12.95
C THR A 144 25.24 -3.14 11.91
N ARG A 145 26.45 -2.77 12.32
CA ARG A 145 27.62 -2.64 11.42
C ARG A 145 28.57 -3.85 11.41
N ASP A 146 28.19 -4.94 12.08
CA ASP A 146 29.05 -6.12 12.21
C ASP A 146 28.57 -7.26 11.29
N ASP A 147 29.13 -7.28 10.08
CA ASP A 147 28.85 -8.31 9.08
C ASP A 147 29.28 -9.71 9.53
N ASN A 148 30.34 -9.82 10.33
CA ASN A 148 30.82 -11.11 10.84
C ASN A 148 29.81 -11.70 11.82
N LEU A 149 29.25 -10.87 12.70
CA LEU A 149 28.17 -11.27 13.59
C LEU A 149 26.92 -11.71 12.81
N ILE A 150 26.57 -11.00 11.74
CA ILE A 150 25.42 -11.36 10.90
C ILE A 150 25.66 -12.72 10.22
N ARG A 151 26.83 -12.94 9.61
CA ARG A 151 27.20 -14.21 8.97
C ARG A 151 27.19 -15.37 9.96
N SER A 152 27.82 -15.20 11.13
CA SER A 152 27.83 -16.21 12.18
C SER A 152 26.41 -16.59 12.63
N LYS A 153 25.50 -15.60 12.75
CA LYS A 153 24.08 -15.88 13.02
C LYS A 153 23.43 -16.67 11.88
N ILE A 154 23.65 -16.30 10.62
CA ILE A 154 23.09 -17.03 9.48
C ILE A 154 23.52 -18.49 9.50
N GLU A 155 24.82 -18.75 9.63
CA GLU A 155 25.39 -20.11 9.66
C GLU A 155 24.81 -20.94 10.81
N LYS A 156 24.65 -20.33 11.99
CA LYS A 156 24.14 -21.03 13.17
C LYS A 156 22.63 -21.29 13.14
N PHE A 157 21.83 -20.35 12.62
CA PHE A 157 20.37 -20.40 12.71
C PHE A 157 19.67 -20.96 11.46
N PHE A 158 20.25 -20.73 10.28
CA PHE A 158 19.62 -21.04 8.98
C PHE A 158 20.47 -21.97 8.11
N GLY A 159 21.79 -21.72 8.05
CA GLY A 159 22.63 -22.23 6.98
C GLY A 159 22.36 -21.53 5.63
N TYR A 160 23.03 -22.01 4.57
CA TYR A 160 22.87 -21.51 3.21
C TYR A 160 22.17 -22.54 2.32
N PRO A 161 21.37 -22.11 1.32
CA PRO A 161 21.06 -20.72 0.97
C PRO A 161 20.06 -20.04 1.93
N CYS A 162 20.11 -18.71 2.01
CA CYS A 162 19.17 -17.90 2.79
C CYS A 162 18.65 -16.70 1.98
N ILE A 163 17.47 -16.18 2.34
CA ILE A 163 16.85 -15.03 1.67
C ILE A 163 16.97 -13.80 2.57
N ILE A 164 17.51 -12.72 2.00
CA ILE A 164 17.50 -11.38 2.60
C ILE A 164 16.43 -10.57 1.86
N LYS A 165 15.63 -9.79 2.59
CA LYS A 165 14.58 -8.94 2.02
C LYS A 165 14.29 -7.74 2.92
N PRO A 166 13.87 -6.59 2.37
CA PRO A 166 13.44 -5.47 3.20
C PRO A 166 12.16 -5.79 3.97
N ASN A 167 12.06 -5.21 5.18
CA ASN A 167 10.97 -5.54 6.10
C ASN A 167 9.60 -5.04 5.59
N GLN A 168 9.55 -3.83 5.02
CA GLN A 168 8.31 -3.10 4.69
C GLN A 168 8.20 -2.76 3.18
N GLN A 169 8.69 -3.63 2.29
CA GLN A 169 8.58 -3.44 0.82
C GLN A 169 7.89 -4.63 0.14
N GLY A 170 7.21 -4.38 -0.97
CA GLY A 170 6.54 -5.37 -1.81
C GLY A 170 7.34 -5.78 -3.06
N SER A 171 6.70 -6.58 -3.92
CA SER A 171 7.07 -6.78 -5.33
C SER A 171 8.52 -7.18 -5.65
N THR A 172 9.20 -7.94 -4.78
CA THR A 172 10.60 -8.37 -4.97
C THR A 172 11.58 -7.19 -5.12
N ILE A 173 11.19 -6.02 -4.62
CA ILE A 173 12.06 -4.86 -4.58
C ILE A 173 13.00 -5.01 -3.37
N GLY A 174 14.28 -5.29 -3.64
CA GLY A 174 15.34 -5.42 -2.63
C GLY A 174 15.94 -6.82 -2.55
#